data_AF-A0A9X5B786-F1
#
_entry.id   AF-A0A9X5B786-F1
#
_cell.length_a   1.000
_cell.length_b   1.000
_cell.length_c   1.000
_cell.angle_alpha   90.00
_cell.angle_beta   90.00
_cell.angle_gamma   90.00
#
_symmetry.space_group_name_H-M   'P 1'
#
loop_
_entity.id
_entity.type
_entity.pdbx_description
1 polymer ?
#
loop_
_entity_poly.entity_id
_entity_poly.type
_entity_poly.pdbx_seq_one_letter_code
_entity_poly.pdbx_strand_id
1 'polypeptide(L)'
;MLGRLGIYRQAMDQAYNCVMITTAGLDRPGPAIVYVNRAFCIMTGYTPEELIGATSRILQGPRTDPSVLQRLRRMLSAGEAFQASTFNYRKDGTPYLVEWNSAPYGTRRGAWSTSSRCSGTSLPAPRRSSSARRCSTASGRRFRHQRRGGVHLRQSGRLATAWLRP
;
A
#
# COMPACT_ATOMS: atom_id res chain seq x y z
N MET A 1 14.72 8.34 -40.64
CA MET A 1 15.49 7.54 -39.67
C MET A 1 15.35 8.18 -38.30
N LEU A 2 15.00 7.45 -37.24
CA LEU A 2 14.92 8.03 -35.89
C LEU A 2 16.33 8.23 -35.33
N GLY A 3 16.62 9.43 -34.82
CA GLY A 3 17.89 9.70 -34.12
C GLY A 3 17.98 8.97 -32.77
N ARG A 4 19.16 8.97 -32.14
CA ARG A 4 19.45 8.22 -30.90
C ARG A 4 18.40 8.45 -29.79
N LEU A 5 17.96 9.69 -29.59
CA LEU A 5 16.91 10.03 -28.61
C LEU A 5 15.52 9.48 -28.99
N GLY A 6 15.21 9.39 -30.28
CA GLY A 6 13.96 8.82 -30.77
C GLY A 6 13.87 7.31 -30.50
N ILE A 7 14.97 6.58 -30.69
CA ILE A 7 15.06 5.14 -30.37
C ILE A 7 14.85 4.91 -28.86
N TYR A 8 15.54 5.66 -28.00
CA TYR A 8 15.35 5.53 -26.55
C TYR A 8 13.93 5.88 -26.10
N ARG A 9 13.34 6.94 -26.65
CA ARG A 9 11.94 7.30 -26.37
C ARG A 9 10.99 6.16 -26.77
N GLN A 10 11.10 5.66 -28.00
CA GLN A 10 10.24 4.58 -28.50
C GLN A 10 10.39 3.30 -27.65
N ALA A 11 11.61 2.95 -27.22
CA ALA A 11 11.84 1.81 -26.33
C ALA A 11 11.16 1.98 -24.96
N MET A 12 11.16 3.20 -24.40
CA MET A 12 10.51 3.52 -23.12
C MET A 12 8.97 3.59 -23.24
N ASP A 13 8.45 4.07 -24.37
CA ASP A 13 7.02 4.13 -24.69
C ASP A 13 6.42 2.71 -24.87
N GLN A 14 7.20 1.78 -25.42
CA GLN A 14 6.80 0.38 -25.67
C GLN A 14 7.10 -0.59 -24.51
N ALA A 15 7.83 -0.16 -23.48
CA ALA A 15 8.19 -1.03 -22.34
C ALA A 15 6.95 -1.46 -21.53
N TYR A 16 6.86 -2.76 -21.21
CA TYR A 16 5.78 -3.32 -20.38
C TYR A 16 5.80 -2.87 -18.92
N ASN A 17 6.96 -2.47 -18.40
CA ASN A 17 7.06 -1.88 -17.06
C ASN A 17 6.48 -0.46 -17.07
N CYS A 18 5.74 -0.09 -16.03
CA CYS A 18 5.20 1.26 -15.93
C CYS A 18 6.33 2.23 -15.58
N VAL A 19 6.49 3.29 -16.37
CA VAL A 19 7.50 4.33 -16.15
C VAL A 19 6.83 5.69 -16.06
N MET A 20 7.24 6.45 -15.05
CA MET A 20 6.90 7.85 -14.81
C MET A 20 8.20 8.61 -14.54
N ILE A 21 8.29 9.85 -15.01
CA ILE A 21 9.38 10.78 -14.64
C ILE A 21 8.74 12.05 -14.07
N THR A 22 9.33 12.57 -13.00
CA THR A 22 8.87 13.78 -12.31
C THR A 22 10.02 14.78 -12.08
N THR A 23 9.68 16.04 -11.80
CA THR A 23 10.61 17.07 -11.31
C THR A 23 11.04 16.81 -9.86
N ALA A 24 12.21 17.27 -9.42
CA ALA A 24 12.65 17.12 -8.01
C ALA A 24 12.00 18.06 -6.98
N GLY A 25 11.10 18.97 -7.35
CA GLY A 25 10.42 19.84 -6.37
C GLY A 25 9.61 19.04 -5.35
N LEU A 26 10.01 19.05 -4.07
CA LEU A 26 9.33 18.30 -2.99
C LEU A 26 8.34 19.15 -2.17
N ASP A 27 8.32 20.45 -2.39
CA ASP A 27 7.35 21.38 -1.81
C ASP A 27 5.96 21.16 -2.38
N ARG A 28 4.91 21.67 -1.70
CA ARG A 28 3.54 21.47 -2.18
C ARG A 28 3.34 22.16 -3.54
N PRO A 29 2.68 21.52 -4.53
CA PRO A 29 1.92 20.26 -4.43
C PRO A 29 2.78 18.98 -4.37
N GLY A 30 3.98 19.02 -4.93
CA GLY A 30 4.96 17.93 -4.95
C GLY A 30 5.61 17.82 -6.33
N PRO A 31 6.35 16.72 -6.58
CA PRO A 31 6.90 16.42 -7.89
C PRO A 31 5.82 16.44 -8.97
N ALA A 32 5.97 17.32 -9.96
CA ALA A 32 5.15 17.37 -11.16
C ALA A 32 5.61 16.29 -12.14
N ILE A 33 4.66 15.54 -12.71
CA ILE A 33 4.92 14.51 -13.71
C ILE A 33 5.25 15.18 -15.04
N VAL A 34 6.37 14.77 -15.65
CA VAL A 34 6.86 15.32 -16.95
C VAL A 34 6.87 14.28 -18.06
N TYR A 35 6.71 12.99 -17.72
CA TYR A 35 6.57 11.89 -18.68
C TYR A 35 5.89 10.69 -18.01
N VAL A 36 5.06 9.99 -18.76
CA VAL A 36 4.52 8.67 -18.44
C VAL A 36 4.49 7.83 -19.71
N ASN A 37 4.75 6.53 -19.61
CA ASN A 37 4.63 5.63 -20.75
C ASN A 37 3.23 5.02 -20.88
N ARG A 38 2.97 4.34 -22.01
CA ARG A 38 1.68 3.69 -22.29
C ARG A 38 1.28 2.67 -21.21
N ALA A 39 2.25 1.90 -20.70
CA ALA A 39 1.99 0.92 -19.64
C ALA A 39 1.48 1.58 -18.35
N PHE A 40 2.04 2.73 -17.94
CA PHE A 40 1.59 3.48 -16.78
C PHE A 40 0.14 3.97 -16.92
N CYS A 41 -0.22 4.47 -18.11
CA CYS A 41 -1.58 4.92 -18.41
C CYS A 41 -2.58 3.74 -18.33
N ILE A 42 -2.25 2.60 -18.95
CA ILE A 42 -3.06 1.37 -18.89
C ILE A 42 -3.21 0.86 -17.44
N MET A 43 -2.14 0.84 -16.65
CA MET A 43 -2.18 0.35 -15.27
C MET A 43 -3.09 1.21 -14.38
N THR A 44 -3.03 2.53 -14.54
CA THR A 44 -3.68 3.50 -13.64
C THR A 44 -5.07 3.93 -14.11
N GLY A 45 -5.39 3.77 -15.39
CA GLY A 45 -6.65 4.23 -16.00
C GLY A 45 -6.71 5.73 -16.30
N TYR A 46 -5.62 6.47 -16.11
CA TYR A 46 -5.51 7.88 -16.48
C TYR A 46 -4.92 8.06 -17.88
N THR A 47 -5.32 9.15 -18.54
CA THR A 47 -4.73 9.60 -19.80
C THR A 47 -3.41 10.37 -19.56
N PRO A 48 -2.48 10.44 -20.53
CA PRO A 48 -1.30 11.30 -20.43
C PRO A 48 -1.66 12.75 -20.11
N GLU A 49 -2.73 13.28 -20.72
CA GLU A 49 -3.20 14.66 -20.58
C GLU A 49 -3.64 14.99 -19.14
N GLU A 50 -4.16 14.01 -18.40
CA GLU A 50 -4.51 14.14 -16.98
C GLU A 50 -3.32 13.97 -16.04
N LEU A 51 -2.26 13.29 -16.50
CA LEU A 51 -1.09 12.96 -15.69
C LEU A 51 0.02 14.03 -15.79
N ILE A 52 0.29 14.57 -16.98
CA ILE A 52 1.36 15.55 -17.18
C ILE A 52 1.05 16.85 -16.43
N GLY A 53 2.02 17.35 -15.67
CA GLY A 53 1.88 18.50 -14.76
C GLY A 53 1.24 18.17 -13.40
N ALA A 54 0.46 17.08 -13.30
CA ALA A 54 -0.11 16.63 -12.04
C ALA A 54 0.97 16.02 -11.11
N THR A 55 0.61 15.76 -9.86
CA THR A 55 1.47 15.07 -8.89
C THR A 55 1.02 13.63 -8.69
N SER A 56 1.97 12.69 -8.54
CA SER A 56 1.68 11.26 -8.34
C SER A 56 0.91 10.94 -7.04
N ARG A 57 0.68 11.94 -6.17
CA ARG A 57 -0.21 11.83 -5.01
C ARG A 57 -1.64 11.46 -5.37
N ILE A 58 -2.11 11.73 -6.59
CA ILE A 58 -3.44 11.32 -7.08
C ILE A 58 -3.66 9.79 -7.06
N LEU A 59 -2.57 9.01 -7.01
CA LEU A 59 -2.63 7.55 -6.92
C LEU A 59 -2.66 7.04 -5.46
N GLN A 60 -2.60 7.93 -4.47
CA GLN A 60 -2.60 7.59 -3.05
C GLN A 60 -4.03 7.58 -2.50
N GLY A 61 -4.31 6.75 -1.49
CA GLY A 61 -5.64 6.63 -0.91
C GLY A 61 -5.65 5.88 0.43
N PRO A 62 -6.83 5.44 0.93
CA PRO A 62 -7.00 4.97 2.30
C PRO A 62 -6.12 3.80 2.77
N ARG A 63 -5.61 2.96 1.85
CA ARG A 63 -4.70 1.84 2.15
C ARG A 63 -3.22 2.15 1.91
N THR A 64 -2.89 3.34 1.40
CA THR A 64 -1.49 3.74 1.18
C THR A 64 -0.82 3.95 2.54
N ASP A 65 0.30 3.27 2.76
CA ASP A 65 0.99 3.26 4.06
C ASP A 65 1.69 4.61 4.33
N PRO A 66 1.30 5.36 5.38
CA PRO A 66 1.93 6.65 5.70
C PRO A 66 3.43 6.53 6.02
N SER A 67 3.89 5.40 6.57
CA SER A 67 5.30 5.16 6.87
C SER A 67 6.13 5.03 5.59
N VAL A 68 5.56 4.40 4.55
CA VAL A 68 6.16 4.30 3.21
C VAL A 68 6.25 5.68 2.55
N LEU A 69 5.21 6.51 2.66
CA LEU A 69 5.22 7.89 2.17
C LEU A 69 6.23 8.78 2.91
N GLN A 70 6.38 8.59 4.23
CA GLN A 70 7.38 9.30 5.02
C GLN A 70 8.81 8.87 4.64
N ARG A 71 9.05 7.56 4.44
CA ARG A 71 10.33 7.05 3.94
C ARG A 71 10.64 7.61 2.56
N LEU A 72 9.69 7.58 1.63
CA LEU A 72 9.83 8.17 0.30
C LEU A 72 10.30 9.64 0.40
N ARG A 73 9.60 10.48 1.17
CA ARG A 73 9.98 11.91 1.30
C ARG A 73 11.42 12.07 1.81
N ARG A 74 11.87 11.23 2.76
CA ARG A 74 13.26 11.24 3.24
C ARG A 74 14.26 10.88 2.15
N MET A 75 14.09 9.74 1.47
CA MET A 75 15.02 9.31 0.39
C MET A 75 15.07 10.34 -0.75
N LEU A 76 13.90 10.86 -1.16
CA LEU A 76 13.83 11.91 -2.18
C LEU A 76 14.55 13.20 -1.74
N SER A 77 14.46 13.58 -0.47
CA SER A 77 15.17 14.77 0.05
C SER A 77 16.67 14.55 0.16
N ALA A 78 17.12 13.32 0.38
CA ALA A 78 18.53 12.94 0.43
C ALA A 78 19.16 12.76 -0.97
N GLY A 79 18.36 12.73 -2.04
CA GLY A 79 18.87 12.38 -3.37
C GLY A 79 19.21 10.89 -3.51
N GLU A 80 18.58 10.02 -2.71
CA GLU A 80 18.84 8.58 -2.66
C GLU A 80 17.77 7.78 -3.38
N ALA A 81 18.13 6.59 -3.87
CA ALA A 81 17.18 5.66 -4.45
C ALA A 81 16.19 5.14 -3.39
N PHE A 82 14.93 4.96 -3.79
CA PHE A 82 13.85 4.47 -2.95
C PHE A 82 13.25 3.20 -3.53
N GLN A 83 12.99 2.21 -2.67
CA GLN A 83 12.21 1.02 -3.00
C GLN A 83 11.22 0.73 -1.87
N ALA A 84 9.96 0.41 -2.19
CA ALA A 84 8.94 -0.06 -1.24
C ALA A 84 7.77 -0.73 -1.94
N SER A 85 6.90 -1.40 -1.18
CA SER A 85 5.59 -1.84 -1.66
C SER A 85 4.48 -1.23 -0.81
N THR A 86 3.41 -0.74 -1.45
CA THR A 86 2.22 -0.18 -0.76
C THR A 86 1.00 -0.20 -1.67
N PHE A 87 -0.15 0.30 -1.22
CA PHE A 87 -1.33 0.43 -2.09
C PHE A 87 -1.35 1.76 -2.83
N ASN A 88 -1.57 1.68 -4.13
CA ASN A 88 -2.03 2.80 -4.96
C ASN A 88 -3.46 2.54 -5.46
N TYR A 89 -4.05 3.55 -6.08
CA TYR A 89 -5.42 3.59 -6.56
C TYR A 89 -5.45 3.97 -8.04
N ARG A 90 -6.28 3.27 -8.81
CA ARG A 90 -6.61 3.63 -10.19
C ARG A 90 -7.63 4.77 -10.23
N LYS A 91 -7.84 5.34 -11.42
CA LYS A 91 -8.83 6.41 -11.67
C LYS A 91 -10.26 6.04 -11.26
N ASP A 92 -10.62 4.76 -11.37
CA ASP A 92 -11.92 4.19 -10.94
C ASP A 92 -12.01 3.95 -9.41
N GLY A 93 -10.94 4.25 -8.66
CA GLY A 93 -10.83 3.97 -7.23
C GLY A 93 -10.45 2.53 -6.87
N THR A 94 -10.18 1.66 -7.86
CA THR A 94 -9.78 0.27 -7.59
C THR A 94 -8.35 0.23 -7.01
N PRO A 95 -8.14 -0.30 -5.79
CA PRO A 95 -6.82 -0.38 -5.19
C PRO A 95 -5.97 -1.47 -5.85
N TYR A 96 -4.66 -1.26 -5.90
CA TYR A 96 -3.68 -2.25 -6.32
C TYR A 96 -2.40 -2.15 -5.48
N LEU A 97 -1.73 -3.27 -5.27
CA LEU A 97 -0.42 -3.28 -4.62
C LEU A 97 0.63 -2.86 -5.66
N VAL A 98 1.32 -1.76 -5.40
CA VAL A 98 2.42 -1.24 -6.21
C VAL A 98 3.75 -1.60 -5.55
N GLU A 99 4.67 -2.14 -6.33
CA GLU A 99 6.10 -2.15 -6.05
C GLU A 99 6.68 -0.88 -6.68
N TRP A 100 7.07 0.08 -5.84
CA TRP A 100 7.56 1.39 -6.23
C TRP A 100 9.08 1.41 -6.11
N ASN A 101 9.76 1.61 -7.25
CA ASN A 101 11.20 1.95 -7.28
C ASN A 101 11.35 3.37 -7.83
N SER A 102 12.09 4.24 -7.15
CA SER A 102 12.39 5.60 -7.62
C SER A 102 13.88 5.90 -7.52
N ALA A 103 14.43 6.54 -8.55
CA ALA A 103 15.84 6.88 -8.64
C ALA A 103 16.02 8.32 -9.18
N PRO A 104 17.03 9.06 -8.69
CA PRO A 104 17.32 10.41 -9.17
C PRO A 104 18.07 10.36 -10.51
N TYR A 105 17.81 11.34 -11.37
CA TYR A 105 18.53 11.58 -12.62
C TYR A 105 18.91 13.05 -12.76
N GLY A 106 20.20 13.29 -13.08
CA GLY A 106 20.73 14.61 -13.44
C GLY A 106 21.24 15.45 -12.25
N THR A 107 22.33 16.18 -12.47
CA THR A 107 23.18 16.78 -11.43
C THR A 107 22.86 18.23 -11.04
N ARG A 108 21.90 18.90 -11.69
CA ARG A 108 21.69 20.36 -11.48
C ARG A 108 20.26 20.88 -11.32
N ARG A 109 19.22 20.07 -11.61
CA ARG A 109 17.81 20.39 -11.30
C ARG A 109 16.98 19.22 -10.80
N GLY A 110 17.54 18.00 -10.77
CA GLY A 110 16.89 16.77 -10.33
C GLY A 110 15.62 16.42 -11.12
N ALA A 111 15.68 15.34 -11.89
CA ALA A 111 14.49 14.58 -12.24
C ALA A 111 14.46 13.31 -11.37
N TRP A 112 13.28 12.77 -11.12
CA TRP A 112 13.13 11.44 -10.54
C TRP A 112 12.47 10.55 -11.56
N SER A 113 13.09 9.41 -11.88
CA SER A 113 12.31 8.33 -12.44
C SER A 113 11.60 7.59 -11.31
N THR A 114 10.42 7.10 -11.62
CA THR A 114 9.73 6.06 -10.89
C THR A 114 9.41 4.96 -11.88
N SER A 115 9.89 3.76 -11.59
CA SER A 115 9.35 2.55 -12.20
C SER A 115 8.40 1.89 -11.20
N SER A 116 7.29 1.39 -11.72
CA SER A 116 6.27 0.73 -10.91
C SER A 116 5.91 -0.62 -11.52
N ARG A 117 5.86 -1.65 -10.68
CA ARG A 117 5.27 -2.94 -11.03
C ARG A 117 3.99 -3.11 -10.23
N CYS A 118 2.90 -3.49 -10.89
CA CYS A 118 1.75 -4.03 -10.20
C CYS A 118 2.05 -5.52 -9.94
N SER A 119 2.20 -5.92 -8.67
CA SER A 119 2.03 -7.33 -8.33
C SER A 119 0.56 -7.67 -8.60
N GLY A 120 0.29 -8.65 -9.45
CA GLY A 120 -1.02 -8.91 -10.06
C GLY A 120 -2.18 -9.31 -9.13
N THR A 121 -2.00 -9.20 -7.82
CA THR A 121 -3.00 -9.55 -6.82
C THR A 121 -3.84 -8.33 -6.47
N SER A 122 -5.05 -8.25 -7.03
CA SER A 122 -6.13 -7.43 -6.48
C SER A 122 -6.57 -8.03 -5.14
N LEU A 123 -5.77 -7.82 -4.09
CA LEU A 123 -6.08 -8.32 -2.75
C LEU A 123 -7.39 -7.67 -2.27
N PRO A 124 -8.43 -8.47 -1.97
CA PRO A 124 -9.70 -7.93 -1.52
C PRO A 124 -9.50 -7.03 -0.29
N ALA A 125 -10.43 -6.08 -0.11
CA ALA A 125 -10.38 -5.15 1.02
C ALA A 125 -10.20 -5.91 2.34
N PRO A 126 -9.37 -5.40 3.28
CA PRO A 126 -9.17 -6.08 4.54
C PRO A 126 -10.51 -6.24 5.26
N ARG A 127 -10.95 -7.49 5.49
CA ARG A 127 -12.10 -7.77 6.33
C ARG A 127 -11.82 -7.12 7.69
N ARG A 128 -12.65 -6.15 8.09
CA ARG A 128 -12.60 -5.57 9.43
C ARG A 128 -12.70 -6.72 10.43
N SER A 129 -11.70 -6.86 11.30
CA SER A 129 -11.75 -7.77 12.44
C SER A 129 -12.95 -7.38 13.32
N SER A 130 -13.96 -8.24 13.35
CA SER A 130 -15.16 -8.06 14.16
C SER A 130 -14.86 -8.39 15.63
N SER A 131 -14.09 -7.52 16.29
CA SER A 131 -13.67 -7.69 17.68
C SER A 131 -13.58 -6.36 18.45
N ALA A 132 -14.69 -5.63 18.56
CA ALA A 132 -14.92 -4.65 19.65
C ALA A 132 -16.36 -4.10 19.64
N ARG A 133 -17.30 -4.83 20.27
CA ARG A 133 -18.39 -4.26 21.09
C ARG A 133 -19.22 -5.36 21.74
N ARG A 134 -18.97 -5.59 23.03
CA ARG A 134 -20.00 -6.10 23.95
C ARG A 134 -20.19 -5.01 25.00
N CYS A 135 -21.06 -4.04 24.68
CA CYS A 135 -21.55 -3.11 25.69
C CYS A 135 -22.43 -3.89 26.67
N SER A 136 -22.28 -3.57 27.95
CA SER A 136 -23.10 -4.10 29.04
C SER A 136 -24.52 -3.51 28.99
N THR A 137 -25.51 -4.36 29.22
CA THR A 137 -26.81 -3.96 29.80
C THR A 137 -27.21 -4.99 30.85
N ALA A 138 -27.90 -4.52 31.88
CA ALA A 138 -28.06 -5.22 33.15
C ALA A 138 -29.29 -6.16 33.21
N SER A 139 -29.37 -6.86 34.33
CA SER A 139 -30.59 -7.27 35.04
C SER A 139 -31.60 -8.19 34.34
N GLY A 140 -31.65 -9.43 34.86
CA GLY A 140 -32.90 -9.93 35.46
C GLY A 140 -33.84 -10.77 34.59
N ARG A 141 -33.80 -12.09 34.77
CA ARG A 141 -34.86 -12.85 35.47
C ARG A 141 -34.46 -14.33 35.61
N ARG A 142 -34.99 -14.98 36.65
CA ARG A 142 -34.82 -16.41 36.94
C ARG A 142 -35.69 -17.25 36.00
N PHE A 143 -35.26 -18.46 35.65
CA PHE A 143 -36.13 -19.65 35.69
C PHE A 143 -35.31 -20.92 35.95
N ARG A 144 -35.99 -22.03 36.25
CA ARG A 144 -35.51 -23.15 37.09
C ARG A 144 -35.69 -24.50 36.40
N HIS A 145 -34.94 -25.51 36.87
CA HIS A 145 -35.06 -26.95 36.52
C HIS A 145 -34.62 -27.34 35.08
N GLN A 146 -34.19 -28.57 34.80
CA GLN A 146 -34.36 -29.83 35.56
C GLN A 146 -33.13 -30.76 35.49
N ARG A 147 -33.01 -31.71 36.45
CA ARG A 147 -31.93 -32.72 36.51
C ARG A 147 -32.29 -33.98 35.71
N ARG A 148 -31.29 -34.73 35.21
CA ARG A 148 -31.17 -36.19 35.39
C ARG A 148 -29.83 -36.76 34.89
N GLY A 149 -29.13 -37.50 35.77
CA GLY A 149 -28.23 -38.64 35.50
C GLY A 149 -26.94 -38.39 34.70
N GLY A 150 -25.78 -38.95 35.03
CA GLY A 150 -25.40 -39.81 36.16
C GLY A 150 -24.34 -40.83 35.72
N VAL A 151 -23.17 -40.83 36.37
CA VAL A 151 -22.14 -41.91 36.51
C VAL A 151 -20.83 -41.25 36.95
N HIS A 152 -20.17 -41.81 37.96
CA HIS A 152 -18.84 -41.39 38.42
C HIS A 152 -17.75 -42.28 37.80
N LEU A 153 -16.56 -41.72 37.61
CA LEU A 153 -15.29 -42.47 37.60
C LEU A 153 -14.29 -41.78 38.54
N ARG A 154 -13.38 -42.59 39.12
CA ARG A 154 -12.76 -42.33 40.43
C ARG A 154 -11.26 -42.04 40.32
N GLN A 155 -10.82 -40.99 41.03
CA GLN A 155 -9.51 -40.81 41.70
C GLN A 155 -8.21 -41.36 41.07
N SER A 156 -7.27 -40.46 40.77
CA SER A 156 -5.92 -40.33 41.39
C SER A 156 -5.11 -39.26 40.63
N GLY A 157 -4.21 -38.47 41.22
CA GLY A 157 -3.85 -38.20 42.62
C GLY A 157 -2.69 -37.19 42.68
N ARG A 158 -2.54 -36.46 43.81
CA ARG A 158 -1.50 -35.41 44.10
C ARG A 158 -1.74 -34.08 43.33
N LEU A 159 -1.95 -32.93 43.99
CA LEU A 159 -1.03 -32.11 44.81
C LEU A 159 0.17 -31.58 43.98
N ALA A 160 0.52 -30.29 43.93
CA ALA A 160 0.07 -29.14 44.74
C ALA A 160 0.18 -27.78 43.99
N THR A 161 -0.32 -26.71 44.64
CA THR A 161 -0.20 -25.29 44.28
C THR A 161 1.22 -24.72 44.38
N ALA A 162 1.59 -23.76 43.52
CA ALA A 162 2.38 -22.57 43.86
C ALA A 162 2.37 -21.50 42.74
N TRP A 163 2.70 -20.26 43.09
CA TRP A 163 2.95 -19.11 42.19
C TRP A 163 4.48 -18.98 41.96
N LEU A 164 5.06 -18.10 41.11
CA LEU A 164 4.67 -16.79 40.57
C LEU A 164 5.20 -16.58 39.13
N ARG A 165 5.00 -15.36 38.58
CA ARG A 165 5.64 -14.83 37.35
C ARG A 165 7.11 -14.44 37.59
N PRO A 166 7.99 -14.42 36.56
CA PRO A 166 7.97 -13.36 35.51
C PRO A 166 7.19 -13.71 34.22
#